data_AF-A0A5N5T9D1-F1
#
_entry.id   AF-A0A5N5T9D1-F1
#
_cell.length_a   1.000
_cell.length_b   1.000
_cell.length_c   1.000
_cell.angle_alpha   90.00
_cell.angle_beta   90.00
_cell.angle_gamma   90.00
#
_symmetry.space_group_name_H-M   'P 1'
#
loop_
_entity.id
_entity.type
_entity.pdbx_description
1 polymer ?
#
loop_
_entity_poly.entity_id
_entity_poly.type
_entity_poly.pdbx_seq_one_letter_code
_entity_poly.pdbx_strand_id
1 'polypeptide(L)'
;MTSSKCAVSLLRKCLDAKIKSGGFDTLFSEVKILSGGDGKCVAKLQIQKEHQNIKGTLHGGVTASLVDTISTITLMASERQLTGSSVDLKVSYLRPVPKNAVIIIEADTVKVGKTLAFLTVKIKDEKSGKIVATGEHIKYVGDDPRKASLVHVDPRKASVVHIDPFKASVVHVDPLKASVVHIDSLKPSVVHVDPLKPSVVHVDPLKPSGDPGSYKLF
;
A
#
# COMPACT_ATOMS: atom_id res chain seq x y z
N MET A 1 19.24 0.39 -9.94
CA MET A 1 18.41 0.06 -11.12
C MET A 1 17.87 -1.35 -10.97
N THR A 2 16.62 -1.48 -10.54
CA THR A 2 15.93 -2.78 -10.47
C THR A 2 15.68 -3.24 -11.90
N SER A 3 16.12 -4.44 -12.28
CA SER A 3 15.86 -4.98 -13.63
C SER A 3 14.36 -4.93 -13.94
N SER A 4 13.97 -4.46 -15.14
CA SER A 4 12.56 -4.30 -15.56
C SER A 4 11.70 -5.56 -15.33
N LYS A 5 12.29 -6.75 -15.47
CA LYS A 5 11.61 -8.02 -15.17
C LYS A 5 11.22 -8.18 -13.69
N CYS A 6 12.07 -7.70 -12.78
CA CYS A 6 11.81 -7.72 -11.34
C CYS A 6 10.68 -6.77 -10.97
N ALA A 7 10.64 -5.56 -11.56
CA ALA A 7 9.61 -4.57 -11.30
C ALA A 7 8.21 -5.03 -11.75
N VAL A 8 8.10 -5.62 -12.94
CA VAL A 8 6.83 -6.20 -13.42
C VAL A 8 6.35 -7.34 -12.50
N SER A 9 7.28 -8.16 -12.00
CA SER A 9 6.94 -9.24 -11.07
C SER A 9 6.37 -8.72 -9.75
N LEU A 10 6.91 -7.60 -9.24
CA LEU A 10 6.42 -6.93 -8.04
C LEU A 10 5.02 -6.37 -8.26
N LEU A 11 4.80 -5.62 -9.36
CA LEU A 11 3.49 -5.05 -9.71
C LEU A 11 2.40 -6.11 -9.77
N ARG A 12 2.69 -7.26 -10.41
CA ARG A 12 1.77 -8.40 -10.47
C ARG A 12 1.45 -8.95 -9.09
N LYS A 13 2.47 -9.21 -8.25
CA LYS A 13 2.27 -9.68 -6.88
C LYS A 13 1.42 -8.73 -6.04
N CYS A 14 1.64 -7.42 -6.15
CA CYS A 14 0.85 -6.43 -5.42
C CYS A 14 -0.62 -6.41 -5.86
N LEU A 15 -0.87 -6.49 -7.17
CA LEU A 15 -2.23 -6.58 -7.69
C LEU A 15 -2.91 -7.89 -7.28
N ASP A 16 -2.22 -9.02 -7.40
CA ASP A 16 -2.73 -10.34 -7.00
C ASP A 16 -3.09 -10.39 -5.51
N ALA A 17 -2.27 -9.78 -4.66
CA ALA A 17 -2.53 -9.71 -3.21
C ALA A 17 -3.82 -8.94 -2.90
N LYS A 18 -4.06 -7.83 -3.63
CA LYS A 18 -5.31 -7.05 -3.54
C LYS A 18 -6.51 -7.89 -3.97
N ILE A 19 -6.44 -8.55 -5.13
CA ILE A 19 -7.52 -9.41 -5.65
C ILE A 19 -7.84 -10.56 -4.69
N LYS A 20 -6.81 -11.23 -4.15
CA LYS A 20 -6.96 -12.38 -3.24
C LYS A 20 -7.59 -12.03 -1.89
N SER A 21 -7.64 -10.75 -1.52
CA SER A 21 -8.35 -10.32 -0.31
C SER A 21 -9.87 -10.51 -0.38
N GLY A 22 -10.42 -10.77 -1.58
CA GLY A 22 -11.82 -11.17 -1.76
C GLY A 22 -12.84 -10.03 -1.71
N GLY A 23 -12.39 -8.77 -1.72
CA GLY A 23 -13.25 -7.59 -1.67
C GLY A 23 -13.47 -6.91 -3.03
N PHE A 24 -13.61 -5.58 -3.00
CA PHE A 24 -13.86 -4.74 -4.18
C PHE A 24 -12.81 -4.92 -5.31
N ASP A 25 -11.55 -5.17 -4.95
CA ASP A 25 -10.45 -5.37 -5.91
C ASP A 25 -10.61 -6.64 -6.77
N THR A 26 -11.55 -7.55 -6.47
CA THR A 26 -11.85 -8.72 -7.31
C THR A 26 -12.31 -8.34 -8.72
N LEU A 27 -12.86 -7.13 -8.90
CA LEU A 27 -13.18 -6.55 -10.21
C LEU A 27 -11.95 -6.39 -11.13
N PHE A 28 -10.73 -6.52 -10.59
CA PHE A 28 -9.49 -6.37 -11.37
C PHE A 28 -8.80 -7.69 -11.69
N SER A 29 -9.48 -8.84 -11.51
CA SER A 29 -8.91 -10.17 -11.78
C SER A 29 -8.36 -10.33 -13.20
N GLU A 30 -9.00 -9.67 -14.17
CA GLU A 30 -8.63 -9.73 -15.59
C GLU A 30 -7.61 -8.67 -16.01
N VAL A 31 -7.14 -7.83 -15.08
CA VAL A 31 -6.11 -6.83 -15.37
C VAL A 31 -4.76 -7.51 -15.58
N LYS A 32 -4.13 -7.24 -16.73
CA LYS A 32 -2.81 -7.78 -17.09
C LYS A 32 -1.77 -6.68 -17.07
N ILE A 33 -0.75 -6.82 -16.22
CA ILE A 33 0.41 -5.92 -16.23
C ILE A 33 1.34 -6.29 -17.40
N LEU A 34 1.47 -5.36 -18.35
CA LEU A 34 2.29 -5.50 -19.56
C LEU A 34 3.75 -5.10 -19.32
N SER A 35 3.97 -3.96 -18.67
CA SER A 35 5.31 -3.44 -18.35
C SER A 35 5.28 -2.55 -17.12
N GLY A 36 6.44 -2.29 -16.53
CA GLY A 36 6.59 -1.36 -15.42
C GLY A 36 8.01 -1.31 -14.84
N GLY A 37 8.19 -0.43 -13.87
CA GLY A 37 9.48 -0.06 -13.29
C GLY A 37 9.68 1.45 -13.28
N ASP A 38 10.60 1.93 -12.44
CA ASP A 38 10.96 3.35 -12.32
C ASP A 38 9.74 4.28 -12.16
N GLY A 39 8.79 3.87 -11.32
CA GLY A 39 7.56 4.62 -11.08
C GLY A 39 6.58 4.64 -12.25
N LYS A 40 6.68 3.71 -13.20
CA LYS A 40 5.75 3.56 -14.33
C LYS A 40 5.10 2.19 -14.38
N CYS A 41 3.90 2.13 -14.93
CA CYS A 41 3.16 0.89 -15.15
C CYS A 41 2.30 1.01 -16.42
N VAL A 42 2.26 -0.07 -17.20
CA VAL A 42 1.29 -0.24 -18.29
C VAL A 42 0.50 -1.51 -18.03
N ALA A 43 -0.82 -1.38 -17.96
CA ALA A 43 -1.76 -2.48 -17.75
C ALA A 43 -2.80 -2.55 -18.87
N LYS A 44 -3.42 -3.71 -19.02
CA LYS A 44 -4.44 -4.02 -20.02
C LYS A 44 -5.67 -4.63 -19.36
N LEU A 45 -6.86 -4.22 -19.78
CA LEU A 45 -8.12 -4.80 -19.32
C LEU A 45 -9.12 -4.92 -20.47
N GLN A 46 -9.72 -6.09 -20.64
CA GLN A 46 -10.89 -6.27 -21.50
C GLN A 46 -12.16 -6.00 -20.68
N ILE A 47 -13.08 -5.21 -21.22
CA ILE A 47 -14.30 -4.84 -20.50
C ILE A 47 -15.29 -6.01 -20.50
N GLN A 48 -15.56 -6.53 -19.31
CA GLN A 48 -16.52 -7.61 -19.06
C GLN A 48 -17.83 -7.06 -18.48
N LYS A 49 -18.82 -7.94 -18.28
CA LYS A 49 -20.18 -7.55 -17.84
C LYS A 49 -20.15 -6.86 -16.47
N GLU A 50 -19.28 -7.33 -15.60
CA GLU A 50 -19.07 -6.89 -14.22
C GLU A 50 -18.49 -5.47 -14.18
N HIS A 51 -17.82 -5.02 -15.25
CA HIS A 51 -17.27 -3.67 -15.35
C HIS A 51 -18.27 -2.65 -15.89
N GLN A 52 -19.46 -3.07 -16.33
CA GLN A 52 -20.40 -2.21 -17.04
C GLN A 52 -21.31 -1.41 -16.09
N ASN A 53 -21.72 -0.22 -16.54
CA ASN A 53 -22.88 0.50 -16.02
C ASN A 53 -24.19 0.03 -16.68
N ILE A 54 -25.32 0.60 -16.24
CA ILE A 54 -26.65 0.31 -16.79
C ILE A 54 -26.77 0.59 -18.30
N LYS A 55 -25.93 1.47 -18.86
CA LYS A 55 -25.90 1.78 -20.30
C LYS A 55 -25.02 0.82 -21.10
N GLY A 56 -24.48 -0.24 -20.49
CA GLY A 56 -23.65 -1.23 -21.17
C GLY A 56 -22.25 -0.73 -21.55
N THR A 57 -21.76 0.31 -20.90
CA THR A 57 -20.40 0.84 -21.10
C THR A 57 -19.61 0.75 -19.80
N LEU A 58 -18.28 0.88 -19.85
CA LEU A 58 -17.42 0.86 -18.68
C LEU A 58 -17.94 1.82 -17.60
N HIS A 59 -18.15 1.29 -16.40
CA HIS A 59 -18.67 2.05 -15.27
C HIS A 59 -17.67 3.14 -14.85
N GLY A 60 -18.16 4.34 -14.56
CA GLY A 60 -17.32 5.46 -14.14
C GLY A 60 -16.56 5.14 -12.85
N GLY A 61 -17.24 4.56 -11.86
CA GLY A 61 -16.62 4.05 -10.64
C GLY A 61 -15.51 3.02 -10.88
N VAL A 62 -15.70 2.05 -11.79
CA VAL A 62 -14.64 1.09 -12.14
C VAL A 62 -13.43 1.81 -12.75
N THR A 63 -13.68 2.78 -13.62
CA THR A 63 -12.61 3.61 -14.21
C THR A 63 -11.85 4.38 -13.12
N ALA A 64 -12.54 5.02 -12.18
CA ALA A 64 -11.90 5.74 -11.08
C ALA A 64 -11.08 4.81 -10.18
N SER A 65 -11.61 3.64 -9.88
CA SER A 65 -10.89 2.64 -9.09
C SER A 65 -9.71 2.02 -9.84
N LEU A 66 -9.75 1.89 -11.18
CA LEU A 66 -8.58 1.55 -11.97
C LEU A 66 -7.50 2.63 -11.86
N VAL A 67 -7.87 3.92 -11.89
CA VAL A 67 -6.91 5.02 -11.65
C VAL A 67 -6.29 4.87 -10.25
N ASP A 68 -7.08 4.65 -9.20
CA ASP A 68 -6.58 4.49 -7.82
C ASP A 68 -5.64 3.27 -7.67
N THR A 69 -6.08 2.09 -8.10
CA THR A 69 -5.34 0.84 -7.91
C THR A 69 -4.08 0.80 -8.74
N ILE A 70 -4.14 1.16 -10.04
CA ILE A 70 -2.97 1.12 -10.93
C ILE A 70 -1.94 2.17 -10.52
N SER A 71 -2.36 3.40 -10.20
CA SER A 71 -1.40 4.40 -9.68
C SER A 71 -0.78 3.96 -8.35
N THR A 72 -1.54 3.33 -7.45
CA THR A 72 -1.00 2.81 -6.18
C THR A 72 0.09 1.77 -6.38
N ILE A 73 -0.13 0.74 -7.22
CA ILE A 73 0.93 -0.26 -7.48
C ILE A 73 2.11 0.36 -8.23
N THR A 74 1.86 1.38 -9.07
CA THR A 74 2.90 2.13 -9.77
C THR A 74 3.81 2.87 -8.80
N LEU A 75 3.24 3.50 -7.76
CA LEU A 75 3.99 4.15 -6.68
C LEU A 75 4.85 3.14 -5.89
N MET A 76 4.33 1.94 -5.65
CA MET A 76 5.08 0.87 -4.97
C MET A 76 6.28 0.38 -5.79
N ALA A 77 6.24 0.54 -7.11
CA ALA A 77 7.35 0.25 -8.01
C ALA A 77 8.30 1.44 -8.23
N SER A 78 8.10 2.57 -7.53
CA SER A 78 9.04 3.69 -7.49
C SER A 78 10.19 3.42 -6.51
N GLU A 79 11.24 4.26 -6.54
CA GLU A 79 12.44 4.11 -5.72
C GLU A 79 12.14 4.01 -4.22
N ARG A 80 11.13 4.75 -3.72
CA ARG A 80 10.78 4.76 -2.30
C ARG A 80 9.86 3.61 -1.89
N GLN A 81 9.30 2.86 -2.85
CA GLN A 81 8.43 1.69 -2.61
C GLN A 81 7.28 1.94 -1.61
N LEU A 82 6.63 3.11 -1.70
CA LEU A 82 5.57 3.51 -0.79
C LEU A 82 4.20 3.15 -1.37
N THR A 83 3.23 2.83 -0.51
CA THR A 83 1.82 2.68 -0.93
C THR A 83 1.09 4.02 -0.88
N GLY A 84 1.30 4.76 0.21
CA GLY A 84 0.55 5.95 0.61
C GLY A 84 -0.95 5.75 0.80
N SER A 85 -1.60 6.75 1.38
CA SER A 85 -3.06 6.84 1.50
C SER A 85 -3.59 7.87 0.50
N SER A 86 -4.71 7.60 -0.15
CA SER A 86 -5.30 8.51 -1.14
C SER A 86 -5.76 9.81 -0.47
N VAL A 87 -5.31 10.96 -0.99
CA VAL A 87 -5.66 12.31 -0.49
C VAL A 87 -6.63 13.00 -1.45
N ASP A 88 -6.36 12.89 -2.75
CA ASP A 88 -7.21 13.45 -3.80
C ASP A 88 -7.17 12.55 -5.03
N LEU A 89 -8.32 12.35 -5.67
CA LEU A 89 -8.46 11.54 -6.87
C LEU A 89 -9.36 12.27 -7.88
N LYS A 90 -8.77 12.71 -8.98
CA LYS A 90 -9.48 13.39 -10.06
C LYS A 90 -9.51 12.51 -11.30
N VAL A 91 -10.70 12.33 -11.87
CA VAL A 91 -10.90 11.57 -13.11
C VAL A 91 -11.72 12.41 -14.09
N SER A 92 -11.22 12.53 -15.32
CA SER A 92 -11.95 13.12 -16.43
C SER A 92 -12.34 12.01 -17.41
N TYR A 93 -13.63 11.96 -17.76
CA TYR A 93 -14.21 10.95 -18.66
C TYR A 93 -14.44 11.57 -20.03
N LEU A 94 -13.77 11.05 -21.05
CA LEU A 94 -13.77 11.64 -22.38
C LEU A 94 -14.65 10.84 -23.35
N ARG A 95 -14.65 9.50 -23.25
CA ARG A 95 -15.33 8.62 -24.21
C ARG A 95 -15.88 7.36 -23.53
N PRO A 96 -17.06 6.87 -23.94
CA PRO A 96 -17.59 5.59 -23.46
C PRO A 96 -16.76 4.43 -24.02
N VAL A 97 -16.65 3.35 -23.25
CA VAL A 97 -15.98 2.11 -23.66
C VAL A 97 -17.00 0.95 -23.60
N PRO A 98 -17.36 0.32 -24.73
CA PRO A 98 -18.36 -0.75 -24.74
C PRO A 98 -17.81 -2.07 -24.18
N LYS A 99 -18.70 -3.03 -23.92
CA LYS A 99 -18.31 -4.43 -23.60
C LYS A 99 -17.35 -4.97 -24.67
N ASN A 100 -16.45 -5.86 -24.26
CA ASN A 100 -15.45 -6.53 -25.11
C ASN A 100 -14.39 -5.61 -25.72
N ALA A 101 -14.53 -4.28 -25.64
CA ALA A 101 -13.42 -3.39 -25.94
C ALA A 101 -12.29 -3.61 -24.94
N VAL A 102 -11.09 -3.23 -25.35
CA VAL A 102 -9.88 -3.43 -24.56
C VAL A 102 -9.24 -2.07 -24.30
N ILE A 103 -8.91 -1.81 -23.04
CA ILE A 103 -8.25 -0.58 -22.64
C ILE A 103 -6.80 -0.84 -22.24
N ILE A 104 -5.95 0.14 -22.53
CA ILE A 104 -4.58 0.26 -22.04
C ILE A 104 -4.55 1.37 -20.99
N ILE A 105 -3.98 1.07 -19.83
CA ILE A 105 -3.88 1.96 -18.68
C ILE A 105 -2.39 2.25 -18.46
N GLU A 106 -1.99 3.50 -18.70
CA GLU A 106 -0.63 3.98 -18.52
C GLU A 106 -0.59 4.84 -17.27
N ALA A 107 0.21 4.46 -16.28
CA ALA A 107 0.38 5.20 -15.02
C ALA A 107 1.83 5.64 -14.83
N ASP A 108 2.00 6.84 -14.29
CA ASP A 108 3.30 7.47 -14.04
C ASP A 108 3.31 8.15 -12.66
N THR A 109 4.35 7.86 -11.88
CA THR A 109 4.67 8.55 -10.63
C THR A 109 5.48 9.80 -10.96
N VAL A 110 4.78 10.93 -11.11
CA VAL A 110 5.37 12.19 -11.54
C VAL A 110 6.35 12.75 -10.51
N LYS A 111 5.99 12.68 -9.23
CA LYS A 111 6.83 13.21 -8.13
C LYS A 111 6.53 12.50 -6.83
N VAL A 112 7.59 12.14 -6.09
CA VAL A 112 7.47 11.66 -4.70
C VAL A 112 8.19 12.66 -3.78
N GLY A 113 7.41 13.50 -3.11
CA GLY A 113 7.91 14.45 -2.10
C GLY A 113 7.98 13.82 -0.71
N LYS A 114 8.31 14.63 0.31
CA LYS A 114 8.40 14.17 1.70
C LYS A 114 7.07 13.59 2.21
N THR A 115 5.97 14.33 2.01
CA THR A 115 4.65 13.99 2.54
C THR A 115 3.63 13.62 1.47
N LEU A 116 3.82 14.05 0.22
CA LEU A 116 2.87 13.81 -0.87
C LEU A 116 3.57 13.19 -2.09
N ALA A 117 2.88 12.26 -2.75
CA ALA A 117 3.21 11.75 -4.07
C ALA A 117 2.13 12.15 -5.07
N PHE A 118 2.54 12.49 -6.28
CA PHE A 118 1.69 12.93 -7.38
C PHE A 118 1.81 11.95 -8.52
N LEU A 119 0.68 11.42 -8.98
CA LEU A 119 0.61 10.40 -10.01
C LEU A 119 -0.38 10.81 -11.09
N THR A 120 -0.12 10.36 -12.32
CA THR A 120 -1.02 10.54 -13.45
C THR A 120 -1.33 9.21 -14.11
N VAL A 121 -2.53 9.09 -14.67
CA VAL A 121 -2.99 7.90 -15.37
C VAL A 121 -3.68 8.31 -16.67
N LYS A 122 -3.37 7.63 -17.77
CA LYS A 122 -4.08 7.74 -19.04
C LYS A 122 -4.69 6.39 -19.39
N ILE A 123 -5.98 6.38 -19.69
CA ILE A 123 -6.68 5.20 -20.16
C ILE A 123 -6.99 5.42 -21.63
N LYS A 124 -6.59 4.48 -22.49
CA LYS A 124 -6.77 4.53 -23.94
C LYS A 124 -7.53 3.30 -24.41
N ASP A 125 -8.33 3.47 -25.44
CA ASP A 125 -8.87 2.33 -26.20
C ASP A 125 -7.74 1.71 -27.03
N GLU A 126 -7.51 0.40 -26.90
CA GLU A 126 -6.40 -0.31 -27.55
C GLU A 126 -6.50 -0.23 -29.08
N LYS A 127 -7.72 -0.34 -29.63
CA LYS A 127 -7.95 -0.41 -31.07
C LYS A 127 -7.71 0.94 -31.76
N SER A 128 -8.22 2.02 -31.17
CA SER A 128 -8.16 3.37 -31.77
C SER A 128 -7.02 4.24 -31.25
N GLY A 129 -6.38 3.87 -30.14
CA GLY A 129 -5.37 4.69 -29.45
C GLY A 129 -5.92 5.95 -28.79
N LYS A 130 -7.23 6.22 -28.89
CA LYS A 130 -7.85 7.43 -28.34
C LYS A 130 -7.92 7.34 -26.82
N ILE A 131 -7.65 8.46 -26.15
CA ILE A 131 -7.80 8.58 -24.70
C ILE A 131 -9.30 8.49 -24.34
N VAL A 132 -9.66 7.59 -23.44
CA VAL A 132 -11.05 7.42 -22.96
C VAL A 132 -11.27 8.07 -21.60
N ALA A 133 -10.22 8.10 -20.77
CA ALA A 133 -10.22 8.81 -19.49
C ALA A 133 -8.80 9.23 -19.11
N THR A 134 -8.70 10.28 -18.28
CA THR A 134 -7.45 10.70 -17.63
C THR A 134 -7.66 10.74 -16.13
N GLY A 135 -6.63 10.42 -15.37
CA GLY A 135 -6.63 10.41 -13.92
C GLY A 135 -5.43 11.16 -13.33
N GLU A 136 -5.66 11.81 -12.21
CA GLU A 136 -4.64 12.39 -11.34
C GLU A 136 -4.90 11.86 -9.92
N HIS A 137 -3.84 11.43 -9.24
CA HIS A 137 -3.94 10.87 -7.89
C HIS A 137 -2.85 11.46 -7.01
N ILE A 138 -3.27 12.08 -5.91
CA ILE A 138 -2.38 12.57 -4.87
C ILE A 138 -2.46 11.62 -3.68
N LYS A 139 -1.31 11.13 -3.23
CA LYS A 139 -1.22 10.24 -2.07
C LYS A 139 -0.38 10.85 -0.97
N TYR A 140 -0.82 10.69 0.28
CA TYR A 140 0.01 10.94 1.44
C TYR A 140 1.04 9.82 1.58
N VAL A 141 2.32 10.18 1.59
CA VAL A 141 3.49 9.30 1.67
C VAL A 141 4.48 9.73 2.74
N GLY A 142 4.06 10.64 3.63
CA GLY A 142 4.84 10.97 4.82
C GLY A 142 4.93 9.78 5.76
N ASP A 143 5.78 9.90 6.78
CA ASP A 143 5.83 8.93 7.85
C ASP A 143 4.44 8.83 8.49
N ASP A 144 3.81 7.65 8.34
CA ASP A 144 2.54 7.36 9.01
C ASP A 144 2.87 6.73 10.35
N PRO A 145 2.62 7.42 11.49
CA PRO A 145 2.87 6.84 12.81
C PRO A 145 2.02 5.59 13.09
N ARG A 146 1.04 5.24 12.23
CA ARG A 146 0.21 4.04 12.32
C ARG A 146 0.71 2.87 11.48
N LYS A 147 1.73 3.06 10.63
CA LYS A 147 2.35 1.95 9.90
C LYS A 147 3.36 1.25 10.80
N ALA A 148 2.85 0.23 11.50
CA ALA A 148 3.66 -0.78 12.17
C ALA A 148 4.73 -1.33 11.22
N SER A 149 6.01 -1.10 11.55
CA SER A 149 7.07 -1.98 11.07
C SER A 149 7.11 -3.20 12.00
N LEU A 150 7.02 -4.39 11.42
CA LEU A 150 7.18 -5.65 12.15
C LEU A 150 8.68 -5.94 12.19
N VAL A 151 9.31 -5.65 13.32
CA VAL A 151 10.75 -5.84 13.50
C VAL A 151 10.97 -7.29 13.93
N HIS A 152 11.50 -8.12 13.03
CA HIS A 152 12.00 -9.44 13.37
C HIS A 152 13.50 -9.32 13.68
N VAL A 153 13.88 -9.65 14.91
CA VAL A 153 15.29 -9.66 15.33
C VAL A 153 15.75 -11.10 15.47
N ASP A 154 16.74 -11.50 14.67
CA ASP A 154 17.42 -12.80 14.81
C ASP A 154 18.49 -12.68 15.90
N PRO A 155 18.35 -13.37 17.06
CA PRO A 155 19.26 -13.22 18.18
C PRO A 155 20.55 -14.03 18.01
N ARG A 156 20.76 -14.75 16.90
CA ARG A 156 22.01 -15.52 16.69
C ARG A 156 23.26 -14.65 16.54
N LYS A 157 23.12 -13.32 16.39
CA LYS A 157 24.23 -12.36 16.24
C LYS A 157 24.25 -11.21 17.24
N ALA A 158 23.29 -11.11 18.17
CA ALA A 158 23.16 -9.96 19.05
C ALA A 158 23.01 -10.37 20.51
N SER A 159 23.84 -9.79 21.39
CA SER A 159 23.76 -9.94 22.85
C SER A 159 22.77 -8.95 23.49
N VAL A 160 22.50 -7.83 22.82
CA VAL A 160 21.56 -6.78 23.25
C VAL A 160 20.75 -6.34 22.04
N VAL A 161 19.43 -6.25 22.21
CA VAL A 161 18.50 -5.79 21.17
C VAL A 161 17.86 -4.49 21.63
N HIS A 162 18.13 -3.40 20.92
CA HIS A 162 17.47 -2.11 21.10
C HIS A 162 16.41 -1.91 20.03
N ILE A 163 15.19 -1.56 20.45
CA ILE A 163 14.06 -1.31 19.54
C ILE A 163 13.57 0.10 19.77
N ASP A 164 13.48 0.88 18.70
CA ASP A 164 12.96 2.25 18.71
C ASP A 164 11.42 2.22 18.67
N PRO A 165 10.73 2.68 19.72
CA PRO A 165 9.28 2.56 19.86
C PRO A 165 8.47 3.47 18.92
N PHE A 166 9.09 4.44 18.23
CA PHE A 166 8.38 5.28 17.25
C PHE A 166 8.18 4.59 15.88
N LYS A 167 8.83 3.45 15.64
CA LYS A 167 8.72 2.70 14.38
C LYS A 167 7.99 1.37 14.52
N ALA A 168 7.98 0.75 15.68
CA ALA A 168 7.46 -0.60 15.88
C ALA A 168 6.12 -0.59 16.63
N SER A 169 5.12 -1.31 16.09
CA SER A 169 3.82 -1.50 16.79
C SER A 169 3.68 -2.90 17.38
N VAL A 170 4.46 -3.87 16.87
CA VAL A 170 4.51 -5.24 17.36
C VAL A 170 5.97 -5.69 17.29
N VAL A 171 6.46 -6.21 18.40
CA VAL A 171 7.82 -6.72 18.55
C VAL A 171 7.75 -8.20 18.85
N HIS A 172 8.42 -9.01 18.02
CA HIS A 172 8.61 -10.44 18.29
C HIS A 172 10.10 -10.74 18.39
N VAL A 173 10.50 -11.30 19.52
CA VAL A 173 11.88 -11.70 19.81
C VAL A 173 11.84 -13.17 20.20
N ASP A 174 12.55 -14.02 19.46
CA ASP A 174 12.60 -15.47 19.70
C ASP A 174 13.92 -15.83 20.42
N PRO A 175 13.95 -15.94 21.77
CA PRO A 175 15.17 -15.77 22.53
C PRO A 175 15.88 -17.11 22.72
N LEU A 176 16.44 -17.69 21.66
CA LEU A 176 17.25 -18.90 21.83
C LEU A 176 18.61 -18.62 22.51
N LYS A 177 19.10 -17.36 22.54
CA LYS A 177 20.35 -16.94 23.23
C LYS A 177 20.40 -15.48 23.73
N ALA A 178 19.33 -14.70 23.66
CA ALA A 178 19.37 -13.30 24.09
C ALA A 178 19.44 -13.21 25.63
N SER A 179 20.40 -12.44 26.17
CA SER A 179 20.60 -12.31 27.62
C SER A 179 19.80 -11.17 28.26
N VAL A 180 19.52 -10.10 27.51
CA VAL A 180 18.76 -8.92 27.98
C VAL A 180 17.94 -8.30 26.84
N VAL A 181 16.68 -7.96 27.11
CA VAL A 181 15.80 -7.22 26.20
C VAL A 181 15.33 -5.95 26.93
N HIS A 182 15.57 -4.77 26.33
CA HIS A 182 15.14 -3.48 26.89
C HIS A 182 14.05 -2.86 25.99
N ILE A 183 12.91 -2.50 26.58
CA ILE A 183 11.77 -1.92 25.86
C ILE A 183 11.28 -0.69 26.64
N ASP A 184 11.62 0.51 26.15
CA ASP A 184 11.02 1.76 26.65
C ASP A 184 9.76 2.05 25.83
N SER A 185 8.61 2.24 26.47
CA SER A 185 7.36 2.47 25.74
C SER A 185 6.42 3.46 26.41
N LEU A 186 5.90 4.41 25.62
CA LEU A 186 4.80 5.31 26.01
C LEU A 186 3.41 4.70 25.74
N LYS A 187 3.31 3.62 24.96
CA LYS A 187 2.21 2.64 24.88
C LYS A 187 2.54 1.56 23.83
N PRO A 188 2.75 0.29 24.23
CA PRO A 188 2.66 -0.85 23.32
C PRO A 188 1.38 -1.65 23.60
N SER A 189 0.61 -1.95 22.56
CA SER A 189 -0.42 -2.99 22.60
C SER A 189 0.24 -4.34 22.38
N VAL A 190 0.53 -5.03 23.49
CA VAL A 190 0.96 -6.43 23.63
C VAL A 190 2.43 -6.71 23.28
N VAL A 191 3.23 -6.87 24.34
CA VAL A 191 4.53 -7.55 24.31
C VAL A 191 4.28 -9.01 24.72
N HIS A 192 4.69 -9.98 23.91
CA HIS A 192 4.65 -11.40 24.29
C HIS A 192 6.09 -11.93 24.43
N VAL A 193 6.39 -12.45 25.62
CA VAL A 193 7.70 -13.05 25.95
C VAL A 193 7.44 -14.50 26.35
N ASP A 194 7.99 -15.45 25.61
CA ASP A 194 7.86 -16.89 25.87
C ASP A 194 8.81 -17.31 27.03
N PRO A 195 8.39 -18.07 28.07
CA PRO A 195 9.08 -18.10 29.35
C PRO A 195 10.03 -19.30 29.49
N LEU A 196 10.90 -19.54 28.52
CA LEU A 196 12.03 -20.48 28.71
C LEU A 196 13.33 -19.69 28.94
N LYS A 197 13.30 -18.97 30.09
CA LYS A 197 14.37 -18.27 30.83
C LYS A 197 15.15 -17.15 30.12
N PRO A 198 14.55 -15.98 29.90
CA PRO A 198 15.29 -14.72 29.96
C PRO A 198 15.80 -14.44 31.40
N SER A 199 17.00 -13.86 31.54
CA SER A 199 17.60 -13.56 32.85
C SER A 199 16.95 -12.37 33.57
N VAL A 200 16.56 -11.32 32.83
CA VAL A 200 15.88 -10.13 33.37
C VAL A 200 15.05 -9.50 32.25
N VAL A 201 13.78 -9.21 32.54
CA VAL A 201 12.90 -8.36 31.71
C VAL A 201 12.57 -7.12 32.53
N HIS A 202 12.85 -5.94 32.00
CA HIS A 202 12.54 -4.67 32.66
C HIS A 202 11.61 -3.84 31.78
N VAL A 203 10.55 -3.29 32.38
CA VAL A 203 9.53 -2.48 31.70
C VAL A 203 9.22 -1.30 32.61
N ASP A 204 9.70 -0.11 32.27
CA ASP A 204 9.46 1.11 33.06
C ASP A 204 8.35 1.97 32.44
N PRO A 205 7.26 2.28 33.18
CA PRO A 205 6.27 3.25 32.73
C PRO A 205 6.74 4.69 33.02
N LEU A 206 6.65 5.59 32.04
CA LEU A 206 6.77 7.04 32.31
C LEU A 206 5.46 7.58 32.92
N LYS A 207 5.56 8.32 34.04
CA LYS A 207 4.40 8.93 34.73
C LYS A 207 3.66 9.92 33.81
N PRO A 208 2.33 9.79 33.62
CA PRO A 208 1.53 10.80 32.96
C PRO A 208 1.24 11.99 33.90
N SER A 209 1.42 13.21 33.43
CA SER A 209 1.00 14.44 34.11
C SER A 209 -0.46 14.78 33.77
N GLY A 210 -1.36 14.81 34.77
CA GLY A 210 -2.66 15.51 34.69
C GLY A 210 -3.94 14.64 34.64
N ASP A 211 -4.89 15.03 35.49
CA ASP A 211 -6.13 14.41 36.02
C ASP A 211 -7.26 14.00 35.02
N PRO A 212 -8.00 12.87 35.21
CA PRO A 212 -9.13 12.47 34.36
C PRO A 212 -10.50 12.56 35.06
N GLY A 213 -11.32 13.56 34.69
CA GLY A 213 -12.78 13.57 34.90
C GLY A 213 -13.45 13.96 33.58
N SER A 214 -14.04 13.02 32.84
CA SER A 214 -15.42 12.52 32.97
C SER A 214 -16.31 13.06 31.84
N TYR A 215 -16.51 12.28 30.76
CA TYR A 215 -17.73 12.41 29.96
C TYR A 215 -18.24 11.04 29.49
N LYS A 216 -19.46 10.73 29.91
CA LYS A 216 -20.31 9.63 29.45
C LYS A 216 -20.91 9.98 28.08
N LEU A 217 -21.02 8.97 27.23
CA LEU A 217 -21.67 9.00 25.92
C LEU A 217 -23.21 9.12 26.06
N PHE A 218 -23.79 9.99 25.24
CA PHE A 218 -24.96 9.66 24.42
C PHE A 218 -24.53 9.75 22.97
#